data_AF-A0A3P7E1P7-F1
#
_entry.id   AF-A0A3P7E1P7-F1
#
_cell.length_a   1.000
_cell.length_b   1.000
_cell.length_c   1.000
_cell.angle_alpha   90.00
_cell.angle_beta   90.00
_cell.angle_gamma   90.00
#
_symmetry.space_group_name_H-M   'P 1'
#
loop_
_entity.id
_entity.type
_entity.pdbx_description
1 polymer ?
#
loop_
_entity_poly.entity_id
_entity_poly.type
_entity_poly.pdbx_seq_one_letter_code
_entity_poly.pdbx_strand_id
1 'polypeptide(L)'
;MLSRNDTKKWLSLEHIFTNTSLGQRMLYRLNLNNLRFTYYLITPNETMFETVDEVPNYTLQVTPWWLLFIIFEFCFLWLSGHVNRFALNDSITSISAEKKKNYLKISIKFYRFGGRTIAIFLYDYIWNNFRLIENSWNSPLTWIFCLFFQDFMYYLGHRAIHDMSLSIYPF
;
A
#
# COMPACT_ATOMS: atom_id res chain seq x y z
N MET A 1 25.26 41.81 -2.98
CA MET A 1 24.81 41.22 -4.26
C MET A 1 24.55 39.74 -4.00
N LEU A 2 23.30 39.36 -3.69
CA LEU A 2 22.96 37.95 -3.48
C LEU A 2 23.19 37.21 -4.80
N SER A 3 23.98 36.14 -4.75
CA SER A 3 24.34 35.35 -5.93
C SER A 3 23.06 34.85 -6.61
N ARG A 4 22.99 35.02 -7.94
CA ARG A 4 21.90 34.53 -8.80
C ARG A 4 21.62 33.02 -8.64
N ASN A 5 22.55 32.28 -8.05
CA ASN A 5 22.38 30.85 -7.76
C ASN A 5 21.58 30.59 -6.47
N ASP A 6 21.75 31.44 -5.45
CA ASP A 6 20.99 31.31 -4.20
C ASP A 6 19.51 31.57 -4.43
N THR A 7 19.18 32.58 -5.25
CA THR A 7 17.78 32.91 -5.56
C THR A 7 17.04 31.75 -6.24
N LYS A 8 17.70 30.97 -7.10
CA LYS A 8 17.11 29.76 -7.70
C LYS A 8 16.82 28.68 -6.65
N LYS A 9 17.71 28.50 -5.67
CA LYS A 9 17.55 27.50 -4.62
C LYS A 9 16.39 27.86 -3.68
N TRP A 10 16.30 29.13 -3.28
CA TRP A 10 15.19 29.65 -2.48
C TRP A 10 13.84 29.54 -3.20
N LEU A 11 13.78 29.92 -4.49
CA LEU A 11 12.59 29.75 -5.32
C LEU A 11 12.12 28.29 -5.42
N SER A 12 13.05 27.33 -5.45
CA SER A 12 12.70 25.90 -5.51
C SER A 12 12.10 25.39 -4.20
N LEU A 13 12.62 25.83 -3.05
CA LEU A 13 12.10 25.45 -1.74
C LEU A 13 10.73 26.08 -1.49
N GLU A 14 10.55 27.35 -1.83
CA GLU A 14 9.23 27.99 -1.73
C GLU A 14 8.19 27.27 -2.58
N HIS A 15 8.52 26.85 -3.82
CA HIS A 15 7.60 26.07 -4.63
C HIS A 15 7.26 24.70 -4.00
N ILE A 16 8.23 24.06 -3.33
CA ILE A 16 8.01 22.83 -2.54
C ILE A 16 7.12 23.09 -1.31
N PHE A 17 7.01 24.32 -0.82
CA PHE A 17 6.14 24.70 0.30
C PHE A 17 4.95 25.58 -0.11
N THR A 18 4.71 25.77 -1.42
CA THR A 18 3.47 26.41 -1.89
C THR A 18 2.29 25.48 -1.58
N ASN A 19 1.11 26.06 -1.30
CA ASN A 19 -0.13 25.33 -0.96
C ASN A 19 -0.53 24.20 -1.92
N THR A 20 0.05 24.14 -3.11
CA THR A 20 -0.21 23.11 -4.13
C THR A 20 0.85 22.00 -4.18
N SER A 21 1.91 22.08 -3.37
CA SER A 21 3.06 21.18 -3.45
C SER A 21 2.74 19.76 -3.02
N LEU A 22 3.49 18.80 -3.57
CA LEU A 22 3.40 17.39 -3.19
C LEU A 22 3.73 17.19 -1.70
N GLY A 23 4.73 17.90 -1.18
CA GLY A 23 5.14 17.82 0.23
C GLY A 23 4.03 18.23 1.18
N GLN A 24 3.34 19.35 0.90
CA GLN A 24 2.23 19.80 1.73
C GLN A 24 1.03 18.85 1.65
N ARG A 25 0.75 18.28 0.46
CA ARG A 25 -0.27 17.24 0.32
C ARG A 25 0.06 15.99 1.12
N MET A 26 1.33 15.62 1.24
CA MET A 26 1.76 14.51 2.09
C MET A 26 1.61 14.84 3.58
N LEU A 27 2.05 16.03 4.00
CA LEU A 27 1.91 16.48 5.39
C LEU A 27 0.45 16.58 5.82
N TYR A 28 -0.43 17.09 4.96
CA TYR A 28 -1.88 17.16 5.22
C TYR A 28 -2.51 15.78 5.46
N ARG A 29 -1.93 14.72 4.88
CA ARG A 29 -2.37 13.33 5.06
C ARG A 29 -1.78 12.68 6.31
N LEU A 30 -0.78 13.27 6.96
CA LEU A 30 -0.26 12.80 8.26
C LEU A 30 -1.19 13.21 9.41
N ASN A 31 -2.45 12.80 9.32
CA ASN A 31 -3.45 13.02 10.35
C ASN A 31 -3.75 11.72 11.11
N LEU A 32 -4.31 11.83 12.31
CA LEU A 32 -4.63 10.67 13.16
C LEU A 32 -5.70 9.76 12.54
N ASN A 33 -6.61 10.29 11.71
CA ASN A 33 -7.61 9.48 11.02
C ASN A 33 -6.96 8.52 10.00
N ASN A 34 -5.96 9.00 9.27
CA ASN A 34 -5.22 8.17 8.32
C ASN A 34 -4.32 7.16 9.01
N LEU A 35 -3.84 7.49 10.21
CA LEU A 35 -3.11 6.56 11.07
C LEU A 35 -4.00 5.39 11.51
N ARG A 36 -5.27 5.66 11.83
CA ARG A 36 -6.26 4.62 12.18
C ARG A 36 -6.44 3.59 11.07
N PHE A 37 -6.52 4.04 9.81
CA PHE A 37 -6.60 3.13 8.65
C PHE A 37 -5.38 2.21 8.53
N THR A 38 -4.19 2.68 8.96
CA THR A 38 -2.96 1.86 8.89
C THR A 38 -3.00 0.68 9.86
N TYR A 39 -3.66 0.84 11.01
CA TYR A 39 -3.75 -0.19 12.06
C TYR A 39 -5.13 -0.86 12.16
N TYR A 40 -5.98 -0.71 11.15
CA TYR A 40 -7.37 -1.18 11.19
C TYR A 40 -8.17 -0.69 12.42
N LEU A 41 -7.80 0.47 12.99
CA LEU A 41 -8.48 1.09 14.14
C LEU A 41 -9.71 1.89 13.70
N ILE A 42 -10.58 1.19 12.97
CA ILE A 42 -11.77 1.73 12.33
C ILE A 42 -12.96 0.83 12.62
N THR A 43 -14.13 1.45 12.69
CA THR A 43 -15.36 0.69 12.83
C THR A 43 -15.89 0.29 11.45
N PRO A 44 -16.63 -0.84 11.34
CA PRO A 44 -17.23 -1.24 10.08
C PRO A 44 -18.11 -0.13 9.47
N ASN A 45 -18.91 0.55 10.31
CA ASN A 45 -19.83 1.61 9.89
C ASN A 45 -19.13 2.82 9.23
N GLU A 46 -17.85 3.07 9.52
CA GLU A 46 -17.09 4.18 8.89
C GLU A 46 -16.53 3.82 7.51
N THR A 47 -16.53 2.54 7.14
CA THR A 47 -15.84 2.04 5.93
C THR A 47 -16.67 1.07 5.09
N MET A 48 -17.98 1.04 5.34
CA MET A 48 -18.95 0.36 4.50
C MET A 48 -19.41 1.31 3.40
N PHE A 49 -19.31 0.85 2.15
CA PHE A 49 -19.80 1.57 0.98
C PHE A 49 -20.65 0.61 0.15
N GLU A 50 -21.73 1.14 -0.43
CA GLU A 50 -22.61 0.35 -1.29
C GLU A 50 -21.97 0.15 -2.66
N THR A 51 -21.26 1.16 -3.15
CA THR A 51 -20.63 1.13 -4.47
C THR A 51 -19.12 1.33 -4.40
N VAL A 52 -18.40 0.76 -5.38
CA VAL A 52 -16.92 0.82 -5.43
C VAL A 52 -16.43 2.27 -5.65
N ASP A 53 -17.21 3.10 -6.35
CA ASP A 53 -16.83 4.48 -6.68
C ASP A 53 -16.84 5.40 -5.45
N GLU A 54 -17.59 5.05 -4.40
CA GLU A 54 -17.60 5.77 -3.13
C GLU A 54 -16.39 5.46 -2.25
N VAL A 55 -15.68 4.36 -2.54
CA VAL A 55 -14.56 3.88 -1.71
C VAL A 55 -13.37 4.84 -1.82
N PRO A 56 -12.93 5.47 -0.71
CA PRO A 56 -11.78 6.35 -0.73
C PRO A 56 -10.51 5.61 -1.12
N ASN A 57 -9.57 6.32 -1.75
CA ASN A 57 -8.24 5.75 -2.01
C ASN A 57 -7.41 5.70 -0.73
N TYR A 58 -7.65 4.67 0.09
CA TYR A 58 -6.96 4.43 1.35
C TYR A 58 -5.45 4.30 1.17
N THR A 59 -4.98 3.76 0.05
CA THR A 59 -3.53 3.66 -0.23
C THR A 59 -2.89 5.03 -0.23
N LEU A 60 -3.51 5.98 -0.93
CA LEU A 60 -3.01 7.33 -1.00
C LEU A 60 -3.10 8.06 0.36
N GLN A 61 -4.02 7.66 1.24
CA GLN A 61 -4.16 8.22 2.59
C GLN A 61 -3.12 7.66 3.57
N VAL A 62 -2.82 6.36 3.53
CA VAL A 62 -1.91 5.69 4.47
C VAL A 62 -0.44 5.71 4.05
N THR A 63 -0.15 5.84 2.75
CA THR A 63 1.24 5.81 2.23
C THR A 63 2.18 6.79 2.96
N PRO A 64 1.79 8.05 3.27
CA PRO A 64 2.66 8.97 4.01
C PRO A 64 3.04 8.46 5.40
N TRP A 65 2.10 7.88 6.15
CA TRP A 65 2.39 7.25 7.44
C TRP A 65 3.34 6.07 7.30
N TRP A 66 3.14 5.24 6.28
CA TRP A 66 4.01 4.10 5.99
C TRP A 66 5.45 4.53 5.68
N LEU A 67 5.63 5.56 4.86
CA LEU A 67 6.95 6.14 4.57
C LEU A 67 7.60 6.71 5.84
N LEU A 68 6.83 7.39 6.67
CA LEU A 68 7.31 7.94 7.94
C LEU A 68 7.78 6.82 8.88
N PHE A 69 7.05 5.71 8.96
CA PHE A 69 7.46 4.55 9.76
C PHE A 69 8.73 3.87 9.24
N ILE A 70 8.89 3.70 7.92
CA ILE A 70 10.14 3.19 7.34
C ILE A 70 11.32 4.11 7.70
N ILE A 71 11.14 5.42 7.57
CA ILE A 71 12.18 6.40 7.92
C ILE A 71 12.51 6.28 9.43
N PHE A 72 11.51 6.20 10.30
CA PHE A 72 11.73 6.03 11.73
C PHE A 72 12.41 4.72 12.09
N GLU A 73 12.02 3.60 11.48
CA GLU A 73 12.68 2.31 11.65
C GLU A 73 14.15 2.42 11.25
N PHE A 74 14.44 3.06 10.11
CA PHE A 74 15.80 3.19 9.63
C PHE A 74 16.65 4.10 10.52
N CYS A 75 16.08 5.23 10.96
CA CYS A 75 16.71 6.12 11.93
C CYS A 75 16.98 5.38 13.25
N PHE A 76 16.01 4.61 13.76
CA PHE A 76 16.15 3.86 15.01
C PHE A 76 17.21 2.77 14.92
N LEU A 77 17.23 1.98 13.84
CA LEU A 77 18.24 0.95 13.59
C LEU A 77 19.64 1.55 13.41
N TRP A 78 19.74 2.69 12.72
CA TRP A 78 21.00 3.43 12.56
C TRP A 78 21.53 3.93 13.92
N LEU A 79 20.68 4.59 14.71
CA LEU A 79 21.04 5.07 16.04
C LEU A 79 21.37 3.91 17.01
N SER A 80 20.69 2.77 16.86
CA SER A 80 20.94 1.58 17.66
C SER A 80 22.18 0.78 17.21
N GLY A 81 22.88 1.19 16.15
CA GLY A 81 24.04 0.48 15.60
C GLY A 81 23.72 -0.83 14.88
N HIS A 82 22.44 -1.12 14.62
CA HIS A 82 21.96 -2.37 14.01
C HIS A 82 21.72 -2.24 12.49
N VAL A 83 22.62 -1.55 11.78
CA VAL A 83 22.48 -1.31 10.32
C VAL A 83 22.40 -2.61 9.49
N ASN A 84 22.97 -3.71 9.97
CA ASN A 84 22.89 -5.01 9.28
C ASN A 84 21.48 -5.63 9.32
N ARG A 85 20.57 -5.11 10.16
CA ARG A 85 19.19 -5.59 10.28
C ARG A 85 18.21 -4.87 9.37
N PHE A 86 18.67 -3.96 8.50
CA PHE A 86 17.77 -3.40 7.50
C PHE A 86 17.21 -4.52 6.63
N ALA A 87 15.90 -4.74 6.71
CA ALA A 87 15.17 -5.71 5.88
C ALA A 87 15.03 -5.22 4.42
N LEU A 88 16.10 -4.65 3.87
CA LEU A 88 16.19 -4.25 2.46
C LEU A 88 16.01 -5.46 1.55
N ASN A 89 16.28 -6.69 2.01
CA ASN A 89 16.02 -7.90 1.24
C ASN A 89 14.55 -8.00 0.79
N ASP A 90 13.59 -7.69 1.65
CA ASP A 90 12.18 -7.82 1.31
C ASP A 90 11.76 -6.70 0.33
N SER A 91 12.28 -5.49 0.57
CA SER A 91 12.12 -4.36 -0.34
C SER A 91 12.73 -4.65 -1.72
N ILE A 92 13.95 -5.17 -1.77
CA ILE A 92 14.66 -5.53 -2.99
C ILE A 92 13.99 -6.73 -3.66
N THR A 93 13.49 -7.72 -2.94
CA THR A 93 12.75 -8.85 -3.53
C THR A 93 11.51 -8.35 -4.24
N SER A 94 10.79 -7.39 -3.64
CA SER A 94 9.64 -6.76 -4.29
C SER A 94 10.00 -5.95 -5.55
N ILE A 95 11.15 -5.25 -5.55
CA ILE A 95 11.64 -4.45 -6.69
C ILE A 95 12.29 -5.34 -7.77
N SER A 96 13.04 -6.36 -7.39
CA SER A 96 13.78 -7.24 -8.30
C SER A 96 12.85 -8.19 -9.03
N ALA A 97 11.76 -8.61 -8.39
CA ALA A 97 10.64 -9.28 -9.05
C ALA A 97 10.07 -8.42 -10.20
N GLU A 98 10.17 -7.09 -10.13
CA GLU A 98 9.76 -6.16 -11.19
C GLU A 98 10.72 -6.14 -12.39
N LYS A 99 12.02 -6.39 -12.16
CA LYS A 99 13.04 -6.41 -13.23
C LYS A 99 13.12 -7.74 -13.98
N LYS A 100 12.76 -8.87 -13.35
CA LYS A 100 12.89 -10.21 -13.93
C LYS A 100 11.71 -10.58 -14.84
N LYS A 101 11.99 -10.69 -16.16
CA LYS A 101 11.21 -11.29 -17.27
C LYS A 101 9.71 -10.90 -17.35
N ASN A 102 9.30 -10.31 -18.48
CA ASN A 102 7.98 -9.68 -18.70
C ASN A 102 6.73 -10.48 -18.26
N TYR A 103 6.78 -11.81 -18.18
CA TYR A 103 5.67 -12.62 -17.70
C TYR A 103 5.42 -12.48 -16.19
N LEU A 104 6.47 -12.30 -15.37
CA LEU A 104 6.33 -12.12 -13.92
C LEU A 104 5.94 -10.68 -13.54
N LYS A 105 6.25 -9.70 -14.43
CA LYS A 105 5.84 -8.30 -14.27
C LYS A 105 4.33 -8.15 -14.19
N ILE A 106 3.60 -8.94 -14.98
CA ILE A 106 2.14 -8.94 -14.91
C ILE A 106 1.74 -9.36 -13.51
N SER A 107 2.25 -10.48 -12.98
CA SER A 107 1.85 -11.04 -11.68
C SER A 107 2.11 -10.09 -10.51
N ILE A 108 3.30 -9.48 -10.43
CA ILE A 108 3.61 -8.55 -9.33
C ILE A 108 2.84 -7.25 -9.44
N LYS A 109 2.70 -6.63 -10.63
CA LYS A 109 1.87 -5.41 -10.75
C LYS A 109 0.39 -5.72 -10.54
N PHE A 110 -0.09 -6.84 -11.08
CA PHE A 110 -1.41 -7.39 -10.81
C PHE A 110 -1.59 -7.82 -9.36
N TYR A 111 -0.55 -7.90 -8.53
CA TYR A 111 -0.73 -8.17 -7.12
C TYR A 111 -0.57 -6.89 -6.27
N ARG A 112 0.41 -6.05 -6.61
CA ARG A 112 0.70 -4.80 -5.91
C ARG A 112 -0.39 -3.74 -6.12
N PHE A 113 -0.93 -3.66 -7.34
CA PHE A 113 -2.15 -2.90 -7.62
C PHE A 113 -3.35 -3.83 -7.70
N GLY A 114 -3.18 -4.96 -8.35
CA GLY A 114 -4.31 -5.83 -8.64
C GLY A 114 -4.64 -6.84 -7.55
N GLY A 115 -3.99 -6.90 -6.38
CA GLY A 115 -4.54 -7.70 -5.29
C GLY A 115 -5.98 -7.27 -5.00
N ARG A 116 -6.23 -5.95 -5.04
CA ARG A 116 -7.58 -5.37 -5.04
C ARG A 116 -8.34 -5.61 -6.33
N THR A 117 -7.72 -5.37 -7.49
CA THR A 117 -8.40 -5.52 -8.79
C THR A 117 -8.83 -6.96 -9.05
N ILE A 118 -7.96 -7.94 -8.82
CA ILE A 118 -8.22 -9.38 -8.80
C ILE A 118 -9.25 -9.67 -7.73
N ALA A 119 -9.13 -9.18 -6.49
CA ALA A 119 -10.15 -9.44 -5.47
C ALA A 119 -11.53 -8.93 -5.92
N ILE A 120 -11.62 -7.74 -6.53
CA ILE A 120 -12.86 -7.17 -7.06
C ILE A 120 -13.37 -7.98 -8.26
N PHE A 121 -12.52 -8.33 -9.23
CA PHE A 121 -12.92 -9.13 -10.39
C PHE A 121 -13.29 -10.56 -10.02
N LEU A 122 -12.56 -11.17 -9.09
CA LEU A 122 -12.84 -12.49 -8.56
C LEU A 122 -14.13 -12.46 -7.75
N TYR A 123 -14.34 -11.41 -6.95
CA TYR A 123 -15.59 -11.17 -6.25
C TYR A 123 -16.73 -11.01 -7.26
N ASP A 124 -16.61 -10.15 -8.27
CA ASP A 124 -17.63 -9.94 -9.30
C ASP A 124 -17.93 -11.24 -10.07
N TYR A 125 -16.88 -12.00 -10.43
CA TYR A 125 -17.03 -13.31 -11.08
C TYR A 125 -17.76 -14.32 -10.19
N ILE A 126 -17.36 -14.46 -8.93
CA ILE A 126 -18.02 -15.36 -7.97
C ILE A 126 -19.45 -14.87 -7.70
N TRP A 127 -19.65 -13.58 -7.54
CA TRP A 127 -20.95 -12.97 -7.30
C TRP A 127 -21.93 -13.22 -8.44
N ASN A 128 -21.47 -13.09 -9.68
CA ASN A 128 -22.29 -13.27 -10.88
C ASN A 128 -22.50 -14.75 -11.26
N ASN A 129 -21.58 -15.68 -10.94
CA ASN A 129 -21.66 -17.09 -11.35
C ASN A 129 -22.03 -18.05 -10.21
N PHE A 130 -21.62 -17.75 -8.98
CA PHE A 130 -21.76 -18.59 -7.79
C PHE A 130 -22.31 -17.74 -6.64
N ARG A 131 -23.56 -17.29 -6.77
CA ARG A 131 -24.26 -16.56 -5.71
C ARG A 131 -24.60 -17.51 -4.56
N LEU A 132 -23.60 -17.83 -3.73
CA LEU A 132 -23.73 -18.81 -2.65
C LEU A 132 -24.51 -18.24 -1.47
N ILE A 133 -24.26 -16.98 -1.09
CA ILE A 133 -24.92 -16.29 0.03
C ILE A 133 -25.07 -14.81 -0.32
N GLU A 134 -26.28 -14.27 -0.16
CA GLU A 134 -26.54 -12.82 -0.24
C GLU A 134 -26.18 -12.15 1.08
N ASN A 135 -24.96 -11.64 1.16
CA ASN A 135 -24.53 -10.86 2.31
C ASN A 135 -24.90 -9.38 2.11
N SER A 136 -25.57 -8.78 3.08
CA SER A 136 -25.87 -7.35 3.03
C SER A 136 -24.59 -6.53 3.19
N TRP A 137 -24.43 -5.50 2.36
CA TRP A 137 -23.27 -4.60 2.36
C TRP A 137 -23.16 -3.79 3.66
N ASN A 138 -24.29 -3.54 4.33
CA ASN A 138 -24.37 -2.80 5.59
C ASN A 138 -24.23 -3.69 6.84
N SER A 139 -23.96 -4.99 6.69
CA SER A 139 -23.83 -5.91 7.82
C SER A 139 -22.39 -5.94 8.35
N PRO A 140 -22.15 -5.68 9.66
CA PRO A 140 -20.82 -5.78 10.27
C PRO A 140 -20.16 -7.15 10.10
N LEU A 141 -20.95 -8.21 10.04
CA LEU A 141 -20.43 -9.57 9.81
C LEU A 141 -19.84 -9.71 8.40
N THR A 142 -20.48 -9.12 7.40
CA THR A 142 -19.96 -9.08 6.02
C THR A 142 -18.61 -8.36 6.00
N TRP A 143 -18.51 -7.23 6.69
CA TRP A 143 -17.26 -6.48 6.77
C TRP A 143 -16.14 -7.28 7.45
N ILE A 144 -16.42 -7.94 8.56
CA ILE A 144 -15.43 -8.79 9.27
C ILE A 144 -14.98 -9.94 8.37
N PHE A 145 -15.91 -10.60 7.70
CA PHE A 145 -15.61 -11.67 6.75
C PHE A 145 -14.71 -11.15 5.61
N CYS A 146 -15.04 -10.00 5.02
CA CYS A 146 -14.24 -9.38 3.97
C CYS A 146 -12.83 -9.03 4.46
N LEU A 147 -12.66 -8.53 5.68
CA LEU A 147 -11.35 -8.24 6.27
C LEU A 147 -10.48 -9.51 6.33
N PHE A 148 -11.00 -10.58 6.93
CA PHE A 148 -10.26 -11.85 7.04
C PHE A 148 -9.97 -12.47 5.67
N PHE A 149 -10.94 -12.46 4.77
CA PHE A 149 -10.79 -13.02 3.43
C PHE A 149 -9.75 -12.24 2.61
N GLN A 150 -9.77 -10.91 2.68
CA GLN A 150 -8.80 -10.04 2.02
C GLN A 150 -7.38 -10.30 2.53
N ASP A 151 -7.19 -10.38 3.85
CA ASP A 151 -5.88 -10.65 4.45
C ASP A 151 -5.40 -12.08 4.16
N PHE A 152 -6.30 -13.05 4.15
CA PHE A 152 -5.99 -14.43 3.78
C PHE A 152 -5.53 -14.55 2.32
N MET A 153 -6.27 -13.94 1.39
CA MET A 153 -5.90 -13.94 -0.04
C MET A 153 -4.61 -13.15 -0.29
N TYR A 154 -4.40 -12.07 0.46
CA TYR A 154 -3.11 -11.39 0.47
C TYR A 154 -2.01 -12.36 0.92
N TYR A 155 -2.12 -12.99 2.09
CA TYR A 155 -1.12 -13.94 2.58
C TYR A 155 -0.80 -15.06 1.58
N LEU A 156 -1.80 -15.69 0.99
CA LEU A 156 -1.61 -16.74 -0.02
C LEU A 156 -0.83 -16.24 -1.24
N GLY A 157 -1.18 -15.06 -1.75
CA GLY A 157 -0.49 -14.47 -2.90
C GLY A 157 0.97 -14.11 -2.59
N HIS A 158 1.24 -13.56 -1.40
CA HIS A 158 2.59 -13.28 -0.95
C HIS A 158 3.40 -14.59 -0.84
N ARG A 159 2.83 -15.63 -0.22
CA ARG A 159 3.47 -16.94 -0.11
C ARG A 159 3.78 -17.55 -1.48
N ALA A 160 2.83 -17.48 -2.40
CA ALA A 160 3.02 -17.97 -3.77
C ALA A 160 4.17 -17.25 -4.50
N ILE A 161 4.31 -15.93 -4.31
CA ILE A 161 5.43 -15.17 -4.89
C ILE A 161 6.77 -15.63 -4.31
N HIS A 162 6.84 -15.86 -3.00
CA HIS A 162 8.06 -16.41 -2.38
C HIS A 162 8.41 -17.79 -2.96
N ASP A 163 7.44 -18.71 -3.01
CA ASP A 163 7.67 -20.07 -3.51
C ASP A 163 8.07 -20.06 -5.01
N MET A 164 7.44 -19.20 -5.84
CA MET A 164 7.85 -18.99 -7.23
C MET A 164 9.25 -18.39 -7.35
N SER A 165 9.61 -17.44 -6.48
CA SER A 165 10.93 -16.81 -6.50
C SER A 165 12.04 -17.80 -6.18
N LEU A 166 11.77 -18.77 -5.28
CA LEU A 166 12.68 -19.87 -4.95
C LEU A 166 12.79 -20.85 -6.13
N SER A 167 11.68 -21.22 -6.77
CA SER A 167 11.69 -22.15 -7.90
C SER A 167 12.39 -21.62 -9.16
N ILE A 168 12.52 -20.30 -9.32
CA ILE A 168 13.20 -19.67 -10.47
C ILE A 168 14.73 -19.74 -10.37
N TYR A 169 15.28 -20.08 -9.20
CA TYR A 169 16.69 -20.44 -9.06
C TYR A 169 16.80 -21.96 -8.96
N PRO A 170 16.74 -22.72 -10.07
CA PRO A 170 17.37 -24.02 -10.05
C PRO A 170 18.86 -23.79 -9.85
N PHE A 171 19.48 -24.66 -9.05
CA PHE A 171 20.92 -24.84 -9.00
C PHE A 171 21.57 -24.84 -10.40
#